data_AF-A0A498F2L9-F1
#
_entry.id   AF-A0A498F2L9-F1
#
_cell.length_a   1.000
_cell.length_b   1.000
_cell.length_c   1.000
_cell.angle_alpha   90.00
_cell.angle_beta   90.00
_cell.angle_gamma   90.00
#
_symmetry.space_group_name_H-M   'P 1'
#
loop_
_entity.id
_entity.type
_entity.pdbx_description
1 polymer ?
#
loop_
_entity_poly.entity_id
_entity_poly.type
_entity_poly.pdbx_seq_one_letter_code
_entity_poly.pdbx_strand_id
1 'polypeptide(L)'
;SLDAQTGVITNLGKSIAADATVKAGYNYADPTKVTPADIIGAVNAAGNRTGMKLLNDSFNLFGYFAKILIAPVFCTQNSVSVELIAMAEKLGVVTYIDAPIGTTFAQALAGRGPEGTINCNTSSDRVRLCYPHVKVYDAATNSERLEPLSQRAAGLRAKVDLDKGYWWSS
;
A
#
# COMPACT_ATOMS: atom_id res chain seq x y z
N SER A 1 23.72 -17.39 10.75
CA SER A 1 22.44 -16.73 11.09
C SER A 1 21.92 -16.02 9.87
N LEU A 2 20.59 -15.93 9.74
CA LEU A 2 19.90 -15.21 8.68
C LEU A 2 19.29 -13.95 9.27
N ASP A 3 19.59 -12.79 8.69
CA ASP A 3 18.80 -11.59 8.88
C ASP A 3 17.74 -11.53 7.76
N ALA A 4 16.48 -11.77 8.12
CA ALA A 4 15.38 -11.83 7.18
C ALA A 4 14.97 -10.46 6.61
N GLN A 5 15.41 -9.36 7.22
CA GLN A 5 15.06 -8.00 6.78
C GLN A 5 16.10 -7.43 5.81
N THR A 6 17.38 -7.75 6.03
CA THR A 6 18.49 -7.29 5.16
C THR A 6 18.92 -8.34 4.13
N GLY A 7 18.50 -9.60 4.28
CA GLY A 7 18.92 -10.72 3.43
C GLY A 7 20.37 -11.17 3.68
N VAL A 8 21.03 -10.66 4.74
CA VAL A 8 22.42 -10.98 5.05
C VAL A 8 22.51 -12.36 5.70
N ILE A 9 23.35 -13.22 5.12
CA ILE A 9 23.66 -14.54 5.64
C ILE A 9 25.03 -14.48 6.29
N THR A 10 25.07 -14.66 7.62
CA THR A 10 26.33 -14.72 8.37
C THR A 10 26.71 -16.17 8.64
N ASN A 11 27.88 -16.58 8.17
CA ASN A 11 28.47 -17.86 8.52
C ASN A 11 28.91 -17.83 9.99
N LEU A 12 28.28 -18.65 10.84
CA LEU A 12 28.56 -18.69 12.28
C LEU A 12 29.78 -19.52 12.66
N GLY A 13 30.47 -20.09 11.66
CA GLY A 13 31.75 -20.78 11.84
C GLY A 13 31.61 -22.13 12.52
N LYS A 14 31.99 -23.16 11.75
CA LYS A 14 32.54 -24.49 12.08
C LYS A 14 31.81 -25.55 11.26
N SER A 15 32.52 -26.09 10.26
CA SER A 15 32.13 -27.21 9.36
C SER A 15 31.65 -26.88 7.94
N ILE A 16 32.20 -25.83 7.31
CA ILE A 16 32.13 -25.70 5.83
C ILE A 16 33.55 -25.94 5.32
N ALA A 17 33.77 -27.05 4.63
CA ALA A 17 35.06 -27.35 4.02
C ALA A 17 35.40 -26.34 2.92
N ALA A 18 36.69 -26.15 2.64
CA ALA A 18 37.12 -25.40 1.46
C ALA A 18 36.48 -26.01 0.21
N ASP A 19 35.97 -25.17 -0.69
CA ASP A 19 35.27 -25.54 -1.93
C ASP A 19 33.95 -26.34 -1.76
N ALA A 20 33.36 -26.36 -0.56
CA ALA A 20 32.07 -27.00 -0.35
C ALA A 20 30.91 -26.19 -0.95
N THR A 21 30.07 -26.86 -1.75
CA THR A 21 28.81 -26.28 -2.22
C THR A 21 27.80 -26.22 -1.08
N VAL A 22 27.42 -25.01 -0.67
CA VAL A 22 26.43 -24.79 0.40
C VAL A 22 25.11 -24.33 -0.21
N LYS A 23 24.00 -24.96 0.18
CA LYS A 23 22.66 -24.50 -0.16
C LYS A 23 22.09 -23.72 1.02
N ALA A 24 21.69 -22.47 0.80
CA ALA A 24 20.96 -21.68 1.76
C ALA A 24 19.53 -21.46 1.24
N GLY A 25 18.54 -21.87 2.02
CA GLY A 25 17.14 -21.49 1.81
C GLY A 25 16.80 -20.35 2.76
N TYR A 26 16.10 -19.33 2.27
CA TYR A 26 15.53 -18.29 3.11
C TYR A 26 14.11 -17.98 2.63
N ASN A 27 13.25 -17.63 3.58
CA ASN A 27 11.90 -17.19 3.28
C ASN A 27 11.97 -15.69 3.01
N TYR A 28 11.50 -15.25 1.84
CA TYR A 28 11.33 -13.84 1.51
C TYR A 28 9.88 -13.57 1.15
N ALA A 29 9.41 -12.37 1.46
CA ALA A 29 8.12 -11.90 1.00
C ALA A 29 8.24 -11.57 -0.50
N ASP A 30 7.55 -12.33 -1.34
CA ASP A 30 7.47 -12.09 -2.77
C ASP A 30 6.24 -11.22 -3.07
N PRO A 31 6.41 -9.94 -3.46
CA PRO A 31 5.28 -9.05 -3.72
C PRO A 31 4.37 -9.54 -4.86
N THR A 32 4.89 -10.37 -5.76
CA THR A 32 4.11 -10.89 -6.91
C THR A 32 3.09 -11.95 -6.50
N LYS A 33 3.25 -12.55 -5.30
CA LYS A 33 2.34 -13.56 -4.75
C LYS A 33 1.29 -12.96 -3.82
N VAL A 34 1.37 -11.66 -3.53
CA VAL A 34 0.41 -10.98 -2.66
C VAL A 34 -0.91 -10.82 -3.41
N THR A 35 -1.96 -11.43 -2.86
CA THR A 35 -3.30 -11.35 -3.45
C THR A 35 -4.11 -10.21 -2.84
N PRO A 36 -5.19 -9.76 -3.51
CA PRO A 36 -6.10 -8.79 -2.92
C PRO A 36 -6.74 -9.27 -1.62
N ALA A 37 -6.96 -10.58 -1.47
CA ALA A 37 -7.50 -11.17 -0.26
C ALA A 37 -6.54 -11.02 0.93
N ASP A 38 -5.23 -11.10 0.69
CA ASP A 38 -4.22 -10.89 1.75
C ASP A 38 -4.20 -9.43 2.22
N ILE A 39 -4.38 -8.48 1.30
CA ILE A 39 -4.45 -7.05 1.61
C ILE A 39 -5.74 -6.71 2.34
N ILE A 40 -6.89 -7.15 1.84
CA ILE A 40 -8.20 -6.92 2.49
C ILE A 40 -8.22 -7.57 3.87
N GLY A 41 -7.73 -8.80 3.94
CA GLY A 41 -7.68 -9.61 5.14
C GLY A 41 -9.07 -10.08 5.61
N ALA A 42 -9.06 -10.81 6.71
CA ALA A 42 -10.24 -11.40 7.31
C ALA A 42 -10.12 -11.43 8.84
N VAL A 43 -11.17 -11.89 9.50
CA VAL A 43 -11.09 -12.35 10.89
C VAL A 43 -11.01 -13.87 10.84
N ASN A 44 -9.93 -14.44 11.38
CA ASN A 44 -9.78 -15.89 11.39
C ASN A 44 -10.65 -16.55 12.49
N ALA A 45 -10.71 -17.87 12.50
CA ALA A 45 -11.51 -18.62 13.49
C ALA A 45 -11.08 -18.37 14.95
N ALA A 46 -9.83 -17.94 15.18
CA ALA A 46 -9.32 -17.58 16.50
C ALA A 46 -9.68 -16.13 16.91
N GLY A 47 -10.38 -15.38 16.05
CA GLY A 47 -10.75 -13.98 16.29
C GLY A 47 -9.66 -12.97 15.90
N ASN A 48 -8.52 -13.43 15.38
CA ASN A 48 -7.43 -12.54 14.96
C ASN A 48 -7.75 -11.90 13.62
N ARG A 49 -7.50 -10.60 13.52
CA ARG A 49 -7.66 -9.82 12.29
C ARG A 49 -6.40 -9.92 11.43
N THR A 50 -6.55 -9.88 10.12
CA THR A 50 -5.44 -9.82 9.15
C THR A 50 -5.66 -8.68 8.14
N GLY A 51 -4.62 -8.37 7.35
CA GLY A 51 -4.69 -7.34 6.30
C GLY A 51 -5.16 -5.99 6.83
N MET A 52 -6.03 -5.31 6.08
CA MET A 52 -6.63 -4.02 6.47
C MET A 52 -7.49 -4.12 7.72
N LYS A 53 -8.03 -5.28 8.07
CA LYS A 53 -8.90 -5.41 9.25
C LYS A 53 -8.12 -5.14 10.55
N LEU A 54 -6.80 -5.35 10.58
CA LEU A 54 -5.92 -5.02 11.70
C LEU A 54 -5.95 -3.54 12.10
N LEU A 55 -6.30 -2.64 11.18
CA LEU A 55 -6.36 -1.21 11.47
C LEU A 55 -7.37 -0.86 12.58
N ASN A 56 -8.36 -1.73 12.82
CA ASN A 56 -9.29 -1.57 13.94
C ASN A 56 -8.62 -1.73 15.31
N ASP A 57 -7.52 -2.48 15.38
CA ASP A 57 -6.80 -2.74 16.62
C ASP A 57 -5.78 -1.64 16.95
N SER A 58 -5.56 -0.70 16.02
CA SER A 58 -4.54 0.34 16.15
C SER A 58 -4.70 1.20 17.41
N PHE A 59 -5.93 1.54 17.81
CA PHE A 59 -6.15 2.31 19.03
C PHE A 59 -5.74 1.54 20.28
N ASN A 60 -6.05 0.23 20.35
CA ASN A 60 -5.69 -0.59 21.51
C ASN A 60 -4.17 -0.81 21.61
N LEU A 61 -3.48 -0.87 20.46
CA LEU A 61 -2.04 -1.12 20.41
C LEU A 61 -1.20 0.15 20.58
N PHE A 62 -1.64 1.27 20.01
CA PHE A 62 -0.85 2.49 19.89
C PHE A 62 -1.48 3.72 20.58
N GLY A 63 -2.71 3.61 21.07
CA GLY A 63 -3.44 4.71 21.71
C GLY A 63 -4.07 5.72 20.73
N TYR A 64 -3.97 5.49 19.42
CA TYR A 64 -4.57 6.34 18.40
C TYR A 64 -4.90 5.55 17.12
N PHE A 65 -5.85 6.05 16.33
CA PHE A 65 -6.10 5.55 14.98
C PHE A 65 -5.19 6.24 13.97
N ALA A 66 -4.75 5.50 12.95
CA ALA A 66 -4.12 6.08 11.76
C ALA A 66 -4.98 7.22 11.22
N LYS A 67 -4.40 8.28 10.66
CA LYS A 67 -5.15 9.41 10.06
C LYS A 67 -5.18 9.40 8.53
N ILE A 68 -4.24 8.67 7.93
CA ILE A 68 -4.08 8.51 6.49
C ILE A 68 -3.94 7.01 6.21
N LEU A 69 -4.71 6.50 5.26
CA LEU A 69 -4.60 5.13 4.77
C LEU A 69 -4.17 5.13 3.30
N ILE A 70 -3.28 4.20 2.95
CA ILE A 70 -2.83 3.94 1.59
C ILE A 70 -2.62 2.44 1.39
N ALA A 71 -2.94 1.93 0.21
CA ALA A 71 -2.50 0.62 -0.25
C ALA A 71 -1.84 0.79 -1.63
N PRO A 72 -0.58 1.22 -1.69
CA PRO A 72 0.06 1.57 -2.95
C PRO A 72 0.08 0.41 -3.92
N VAL A 73 -0.11 0.68 -5.22
CA VAL A 73 -0.26 -0.32 -6.29
C VAL A 73 -1.54 -1.15 -6.18
N PHE A 74 -1.86 -1.67 -4.99
CA PHE A 74 -3.03 -2.51 -4.74
C PHE A 74 -4.35 -1.75 -4.78
N CYS A 75 -4.35 -0.46 -4.43
CA CYS A 75 -5.53 0.40 -4.51
C CYS A 75 -5.96 0.70 -5.95
N THR A 76 -5.24 0.25 -6.98
CA THR A 76 -5.75 0.27 -8.36
C THR A 76 -6.82 -0.79 -8.60
N GLN A 77 -6.90 -1.79 -7.72
CA GLN A 77 -7.87 -2.88 -7.79
C GLN A 77 -9.16 -2.47 -7.09
N ASN A 78 -10.30 -2.74 -7.73
CA ASN A 78 -11.60 -2.29 -7.23
C ASN A 78 -11.95 -2.90 -5.86
N SER A 79 -11.68 -4.19 -5.64
CA SER A 79 -11.94 -4.87 -4.37
C SER A 79 -11.18 -4.24 -3.20
N VAL A 80 -9.91 -3.91 -3.39
CA VAL A 80 -9.08 -3.24 -2.37
C VAL A 80 -9.54 -1.80 -2.17
N SER A 81 -9.90 -1.10 -3.24
CA SER A 81 -10.41 0.28 -3.18
C SER A 81 -11.69 0.37 -2.35
N VAL A 82 -12.67 -0.48 -2.61
CA VAL A 82 -13.95 -0.51 -1.88
C VAL A 82 -13.71 -0.75 -0.38
N GLU A 83 -12.82 -1.67 -0.04
CA GLU A 83 -12.49 -1.97 1.36
C GLU A 83 -11.69 -0.86 2.04
N LEU A 84 -10.80 -0.17 1.31
CA LEU A 84 -10.14 1.03 1.80
C LEU A 84 -11.15 2.13 2.12
N ILE A 85 -12.15 2.33 1.27
CA ILE A 85 -13.22 3.33 1.46
C ILE A 85 -14.02 2.98 2.71
N ALA A 86 -14.47 1.73 2.83
CA ALA A 86 -15.23 1.27 3.99
C ALA A 86 -14.43 1.42 5.30
N MET A 87 -13.12 1.11 5.27
CA MET A 87 -12.26 1.33 6.43
C MET A 87 -12.04 2.82 6.72
N ALA A 88 -11.95 3.64 5.68
CA ALA A 88 -11.76 5.07 5.81
C ALA A 88 -12.95 5.74 6.50
N GLU A 89 -14.16 5.39 6.08
CA GLU A 89 -15.41 5.83 6.69
C GLU A 89 -15.54 5.35 8.13
N LYS A 90 -15.22 4.08 8.39
CA LYS A 90 -15.29 3.49 9.74
C LYS A 90 -14.37 4.17 10.75
N LEU A 91 -13.12 4.45 10.36
CA LEU A 91 -12.11 5.02 11.26
C LEU A 91 -12.11 6.57 11.26
N GLY A 92 -12.88 7.20 10.36
CA GLY A 92 -12.91 8.65 10.20
C GLY A 92 -11.61 9.23 9.63
N VAL A 93 -10.98 8.50 8.72
CA VAL A 93 -9.63 8.78 8.16
C VAL A 93 -9.74 9.14 6.68
N VAL A 94 -8.67 9.68 6.10
CA VAL A 94 -8.62 9.95 4.65
C VAL A 94 -7.81 8.86 3.96
N THR A 95 -8.29 8.36 2.84
CA THR A 95 -7.59 7.39 1.99
C THR A 95 -7.26 7.97 0.62
N TYR A 96 -6.12 7.56 0.07
CA TYR A 96 -5.70 7.94 -1.27
C TYR A 96 -5.76 6.71 -2.18
N ILE A 97 -6.47 6.84 -3.31
CA ILE A 97 -6.73 5.74 -4.24
C ILE A 97 -6.24 6.15 -5.62
N ASP A 98 -5.34 5.36 -6.20
CA ASP A 98 -4.83 5.59 -7.55
C ASP A 98 -5.77 5.01 -8.61
N ALA A 99 -5.96 5.74 -9.70
CA ALA A 99 -6.56 5.17 -10.92
C ALA A 99 -5.67 4.05 -11.48
N PRO A 100 -6.16 3.11 -12.30
CA PRO A 100 -5.34 2.02 -12.83
C PRO A 100 -4.16 2.52 -13.67
N ILE A 101 -3.05 1.77 -13.72
CA ILE A 101 -1.89 2.14 -14.53
C ILE A 101 -2.27 2.24 -16.02
N GLY A 102 -1.77 3.28 -16.71
CA GLY A 102 -2.08 3.53 -18.12
C GLY A 102 -3.45 4.17 -18.39
N THR A 103 -4.20 4.55 -17.34
CA THR A 103 -5.48 5.28 -17.50
C THR A 103 -5.29 6.55 -18.33
N THR A 104 -6.11 6.74 -19.35
CA THR A 104 -6.16 7.99 -20.12
C THR A 104 -7.05 9.03 -19.45
N PHE A 105 -6.91 10.29 -19.82
CA PHE A 105 -7.76 11.35 -19.28
C PHE A 105 -9.26 11.08 -19.50
N ALA A 106 -9.63 10.61 -20.70
CA ALA A 106 -11.01 10.27 -21.01
C ALA A 106 -11.53 9.10 -20.16
N GLN A 107 -10.70 8.09 -19.90
CA GLN A 107 -11.05 6.96 -19.03
C GLN A 107 -11.17 7.39 -17.56
N ALA A 108 -10.31 8.28 -17.08
CA ALA A 108 -10.41 8.83 -15.72
C ALA A 108 -11.72 9.60 -15.53
N LEU A 109 -12.12 10.42 -16.51
CA LEU A 109 -13.37 11.16 -16.48
C LEU A 109 -14.59 10.23 -16.53
N ALA A 110 -14.62 9.29 -17.47
CA ALA A 110 -15.69 8.30 -17.57
C ALA A 110 -15.80 7.43 -16.30
N GLY A 111 -14.65 7.11 -15.70
CA GLY A 111 -14.55 6.38 -14.44
C GLY A 111 -15.18 7.06 -13.23
N ARG A 112 -15.39 8.38 -13.27
CA ARG A 112 -16.13 9.12 -12.23
C ARG A 112 -17.65 9.06 -12.40
N GLY A 113 -18.13 8.68 -13.58
CA GLY A 113 -19.55 8.58 -13.87
C GLY A 113 -20.20 7.36 -13.19
N PRO A 114 -21.54 7.32 -13.10
CA PRO A 114 -22.28 6.20 -12.51
C PRO A 114 -22.01 4.86 -13.23
N GLU A 115 -21.77 4.91 -14.54
CA GLU A 115 -21.38 3.76 -15.39
C GLU A 115 -19.85 3.56 -15.45
N GLY A 116 -19.09 4.17 -14.53
CA GLY A 116 -17.64 4.10 -14.48
C GLY A 116 -17.15 2.68 -14.22
N THR A 117 -16.25 2.18 -15.06
CA THR A 117 -15.73 0.80 -14.99
C THR A 117 -14.42 0.65 -14.21
N ILE A 118 -13.82 1.78 -13.78
CA ILE A 118 -12.61 1.81 -12.96
C ILE A 118 -12.94 2.12 -11.50
N ASN A 119 -11.98 1.87 -10.61
CA ASN A 119 -12.04 2.09 -9.16
C ASN A 119 -12.17 3.57 -8.70
N CYS A 120 -12.53 4.48 -9.59
CA CYS A 120 -12.75 5.90 -9.30
C CYS A 120 -14.25 6.26 -9.21
N ASN A 121 -15.15 5.30 -9.38
CA ASN A 121 -16.59 5.48 -9.21
C ASN A 121 -16.97 5.45 -7.72
N THR A 122 -16.65 6.53 -7.01
CA THR A 122 -16.99 6.73 -5.60
C THR A 122 -17.41 8.16 -5.31
N SER A 123 -18.33 8.29 -4.36
CA SER A 123 -18.85 9.56 -3.83
C SER A 123 -18.41 9.83 -2.38
N SER A 124 -17.55 8.97 -1.81
CA SER A 124 -17.11 9.11 -0.42
C SER A 124 -16.24 10.37 -0.24
N ASP A 125 -16.55 11.16 0.80
CA ASP A 125 -15.83 12.38 1.16
C ASP A 125 -14.43 12.11 1.75
N ARG A 126 -14.18 10.85 2.15
CA ARG A 126 -12.92 10.37 2.73
C ARG A 126 -11.89 9.93 1.69
N VAL A 127 -12.20 10.05 0.40
CA VAL A 127 -11.34 9.54 -0.68
C VAL A 127 -10.69 10.68 -1.45
N ARG A 128 -9.38 10.57 -1.63
CA ARG A 128 -8.60 11.38 -2.56
C ARG A 128 -8.19 10.52 -3.75
N LEU A 129 -8.86 10.76 -4.88
CA LEU A 129 -8.56 10.06 -6.13
C LEU A 129 -7.29 10.64 -6.75
N CYS A 130 -6.34 9.77 -7.05
CA CYS A 130 -5.02 10.10 -7.54
C CYS A 130 -4.89 9.72 -9.02
N TYR A 131 -4.81 10.74 -9.87
CA TYR A 131 -4.53 10.65 -11.29
C TYR A 131 -3.75 11.90 -11.72
N PRO A 132 -2.72 11.81 -12.59
CA PRO A 132 -2.15 10.59 -13.19
C PRO A 132 -1.13 9.88 -12.29
N HIS A 133 -0.63 8.73 -12.75
CA HIS A 133 0.60 8.14 -12.21
C HIS A 133 1.81 9.05 -12.49
N VAL A 134 2.80 9.04 -11.59
CA VAL A 134 4.01 9.86 -11.73
C VAL A 134 5.13 9.07 -12.39
N LYS A 135 5.97 9.76 -13.17
CA LYS A 135 7.18 9.17 -13.74
C LYS A 135 8.35 9.34 -12.77
N VAL A 136 9.08 8.26 -12.54
CA VAL A 136 10.21 8.22 -11.62
C VAL A 136 11.37 7.51 -12.29
N TYR A 137 12.55 8.10 -12.18
CA TYR A 137 13.78 7.48 -12.67
C TYR A 137 14.21 6.35 -11.72
N ASP A 138 14.38 5.15 -12.27
CA ASP A 138 14.90 3.99 -11.57
C ASP A 138 16.38 3.79 -11.94
N ALA A 139 17.25 3.98 -10.96
CA ALA A 139 18.69 3.86 -11.14
C ALA A 139 19.14 2.41 -11.37
N ALA A 140 18.37 1.41 -10.95
CA ALA A 140 18.72 0.00 -11.15
C ALA A 140 18.52 -0.43 -12.61
N THR A 141 17.47 0.07 -13.25
CA THR A 141 17.14 -0.23 -14.65
C THR A 141 17.58 0.86 -15.62
N ASN A 142 18.09 1.98 -15.10
CA ASN A 142 18.47 3.18 -15.85
C ASN A 142 17.34 3.66 -16.79
N SER A 143 16.10 3.65 -16.29
CA SER A 143 14.91 3.97 -17.09
C SER A 143 13.83 4.67 -16.25
N GLU A 144 12.85 5.28 -16.93
CA GLU A 144 11.65 5.82 -16.26
C GLU A 144 10.64 4.70 -16.02
N ARG A 145 10.11 4.63 -14.80
CA ARG A 145 8.97 3.78 -14.44
C ARG A 145 7.80 4.63 -13.94
N LEU A 146 6.59 4.13 -14.14
CA LEU A 146 5.38 4.74 -13.57
C LEU A 146 5.19 4.27 -12.12
N GLU A 147 4.98 5.22 -11.22
CA GLU A 147 4.69 4.97 -9.81
C GLU A 147 3.33 5.55 -9.41
N PRO A 148 2.64 4.92 -8.43
CA PRO A 148 1.40 5.46 -7.89
C PRO A 148 1.62 6.80 -7.20
N LEU A 149 0.66 7.72 -7.36
CA LEU A 149 0.75 9.06 -6.78
C LEU A 149 0.32 9.06 -5.29
N SER A 150 -0.54 8.13 -4.87
CA SER A 150 -1.08 8.04 -3.50
C SER A 150 -0.01 8.07 -2.42
N GLN A 151 1.11 7.37 -2.60
CA GLN A 151 2.21 7.35 -1.63
C GLN A 151 2.80 8.74 -1.39
N ARG A 152 3.01 9.49 -2.47
CA ARG A 152 3.60 10.82 -2.44
C ARG A 152 2.61 11.83 -1.89
N ALA A 153 1.35 11.75 -2.30
CA ALA A 153 0.28 12.59 -1.81
C ALA A 153 0.05 12.39 -0.30
N ALA A 154 0.06 11.15 0.19
CA ALA A 154 -0.03 10.84 1.62
C ALA A 154 1.16 11.39 2.42
N GLY A 155 2.38 11.25 1.91
CA GLY A 155 3.57 11.83 2.53
C GLY A 155 3.53 13.36 2.57
N LEU A 156 3.11 14.00 1.48
CA LEU A 156 2.91 15.44 1.43
C LEU A 156 1.85 15.89 2.45
N ARG A 157 0.73 15.17 2.54
CA ARG A 157 -0.32 15.44 3.52
C ARG A 157 0.21 15.38 4.95
N ALA A 158 0.95 14.32 5.29
CA ALA A 158 1.55 14.18 6.61
C ALA A 158 2.53 15.33 6.93
N LYS A 159 3.32 15.78 5.94
CA LYS A 159 4.22 16.93 6.09
C LYS A 159 3.47 18.24 6.31
N VAL A 160 2.43 18.52 5.52
CA VAL A 160 1.61 19.73 5.66
C VAL A 160 0.92 19.76 7.02
N ASP A 161 0.40 18.62 7.47
CA ASP A 161 -0.25 18.49 8.78
C ASP A 161 0.72 18.78 9.92
N LEU A 162 1.96 18.33 9.80
CA LEU A 162 3.01 18.58 10.78
C LEU A 162 3.48 20.04 10.78
N ASP A 163 3.73 20.61 9.60
CA ASP A 163 4.36 21.92 9.46
C ASP A 163 3.36 23.08 9.64
N LYS A 164 2.11 22.90 9.21
CA LYS A 164 1.10 23.98 9.14
C LYS A 164 -0.20 23.67 9.88
N GLY A 165 -0.46 22.40 10.18
CA GLY A 165 -1.71 21.94 10.77
C GLY A 165 -2.72 21.41 9.74
N TYR A 166 -3.65 20.60 10.21
CA TYR A 166 -4.53 19.77 9.37
C TYR A 166 -5.55 20.56 8.51
N TRP A 167 -5.82 21.81 8.85
CA TRP A 167 -6.76 22.67 8.12
C TRP A 167 -6.16 23.26 6.84
N TRP A 168 -4.85 23.11 6.63
CA TRP A 168 -4.21 23.53 5.40
C TRP A 168 -4.45 22.52 4.27
N SER A 169 -4.70 23.06 3.09
CA SER A 169 -4.73 22.27 1.87
C SER A 169 -3.33 21.75 1.56
N SER A 170 -3.29 20.47 1.18
CA SER A 170 -2.11 19.72 0.74
C SER A 170 -2.25 19.34 -0.72
#